data_AF-A0A3A9ATC2-F1
#
_entry.id   AF-A0A3A9ATC2-F1
#
_cell.length_a   1.000
_cell.length_b   1.000
_cell.length_c   1.000
_cell.angle_alpha   90.00
_cell.angle_beta   90.00
_cell.angle_gamma   90.00
#
_symmetry.space_group_name_H-M   'P 1'
#
loop_
_entity.id
_entity.type
_entity.pdbx_description
1 polymer ?
#
loop_
_entity_poly.entity_id
_entity_poly.type
_entity_poly.pdbx_seq_one_letter_code
_entity_poly.pdbx_strand_id
1 'polypeptide(L)'
;MYYVSLAVIILIFIWRIVAGFRKGLVQEIISVIAMAVAGVCVVLIIGAIGSYMDQEISKLIQTIVVLFVVCAVYRLVHVLFTSLELIAKLPVIKSLDKLLGAVIGLAEAGLIVGILVYFLKNWGMSILT
;
A
#
# COMPACT_ATOMS: atom_id res chain seq x y z
N MET A 1 9.58 24.41 8.11
CA MET A 1 9.38 22.94 8.16
C MET A 1 8.11 22.49 7.43
N TYR A 2 6.96 23.15 7.59
CA TYR A 2 5.71 22.75 6.92
C TYR A 2 5.74 22.79 5.38
N TYR A 3 6.40 23.79 4.78
CA TYR A 3 6.52 23.92 3.32
C TYR A 3 7.28 22.76 2.67
N VAL A 4 8.28 22.20 3.37
CA VAL A 4 9.08 21.08 2.87
C VAL A 4 8.25 19.80 2.87
N SER A 5 7.45 19.57 3.93
CA SER A 5 6.52 18.43 3.99
C SER A 5 5.45 18.52 2.91
N LEU A 6 4.89 19.70 2.67
CA LEU A 6 3.94 19.96 1.58
C LEU A 6 4.54 19.68 0.20
N ALA A 7 5.78 20.12 -0.03
CA ALA A 7 6.48 19.87 -1.28
C ALA A 7 6.70 18.36 -1.53
N VAL A 8 7.10 17.60 -0.51
CA VAL A 8 7.27 16.14 -0.59
C VAL A 8 5.94 15.44 -0.87
N ILE A 9 4.86 15.85 -0.20
CA ILE A 9 3.51 15.30 -0.41
C ILE A 9 3.06 15.50 -1.87
N ILE A 10 3.17 16.72 -2.38
CA ILE A 10 2.78 17.06 -3.75
C ILE A 10 3.61 16.27 -4.76
N LEU A 11 4.91 16.12 -4.51
CA LEU A 11 5.80 15.38 -5.39
C LEU A 11 5.46 13.89 -5.44
N ILE A 12 5.16 13.27 -4.30
CA ILE A 12 4.69 11.87 -4.21
C ILE A 12 3.33 11.72 -4.91
N PHE A 13 2.43 12.69 -4.76
CA PHE A 13 1.10 12.67 -5.35
C PHE A 13 1.15 12.68 -6.88
N ILE A 14 1.94 13.59 -7.45
CA ILE A 14 2.12 13.70 -8.90
C ILE A 14 2.75 12.42 -9.46
N TRP A 15 3.77 11.88 -8.77
CA TRP A 15 4.43 10.66 -9.23
C TRP A 15 3.53 9.44 -9.18
N ARG A 16 2.69 9.31 -8.14
CA ARG A 16 1.74 8.20 -7.99
C ARG A 16 0.58 8.29 -8.97
N ILE A 17 0.03 9.48 -9.21
CA ILE A 17 -1.02 9.68 -10.22
C ILE A 17 -0.51 9.36 -11.63
N VAL A 18 0.69 9.83 -11.99
CA VAL A 18 1.30 9.55 -13.30
C VAL A 18 1.67 8.07 -13.45
N ALA A 19 2.11 7.42 -12.38
CA ALA A 19 2.31 5.98 -12.36
C ALA A 19 0.98 5.24 -12.57
N GLY A 20 -0.08 5.63 -11.87
CA GLY A 20 -1.39 4.97 -11.98
C GLY A 20 -2.06 5.12 -13.34
N PHE A 21 -1.87 6.26 -13.99
CA PHE A 21 -2.38 6.50 -15.33
C PHE A 21 -1.66 5.67 -16.41
N ARG A 22 -0.42 5.24 -16.17
CA ARG A 22 0.37 4.46 -17.13
C ARG A 22 0.30 2.95 -16.93
N LYS A 23 -0.01 2.50 -15.72
CA LYS A 23 0.06 1.08 -15.32
C LYS A 23 -1.22 0.28 -15.62
N GLY A 24 -2.39 0.92 -15.64
CA GLY A 24 -3.68 0.24 -15.87
C GLY A 24 -4.36 -0.22 -14.57
N LEU A 25 -5.64 -0.62 -14.62
CA LEU A 25 -6.44 -0.95 -13.43
C LEU A 25 -5.88 -2.14 -12.67
N VAL A 26 -5.45 -3.19 -13.36
CA VAL A 26 -5.02 -4.41 -12.68
C VAL A 26 -3.70 -4.18 -11.92
N GLN A 27 -2.72 -3.49 -12.51
CA GLN A 27 -1.53 -3.07 -11.78
C GLN A 27 -1.84 -2.17 -10.57
N GLU A 28 -2.83 -1.29 -10.66
CA GLU A 28 -3.19 -0.44 -9.52
C GLU A 28 -3.91 -1.22 -8.41
N ILE A 29 -4.79 -2.17 -8.75
CA ILE A 29 -5.37 -3.09 -7.77
C ILE A 29 -4.27 -3.88 -7.06
N ILE A 30 -3.28 -4.38 -7.82
CA ILE A 30 -2.12 -5.07 -7.25
C ILE A 30 -1.33 -4.14 -6.32
N SER A 31 -1.11 -2.87 -6.71
CA SER A 31 -0.45 -1.86 -5.86
C SER A 31 -1.20 -1.65 -4.55
N VAL A 32 -2.53 -1.49 -4.60
CA VAL A 32 -3.37 -1.33 -3.40
C VAL A 32 -3.28 -2.54 -2.48
N ILE A 33 -3.38 -3.76 -3.04
CA ILE A 33 -3.25 -4.99 -2.25
C ILE A 33 -1.83 -5.09 -1.65
N ALA A 34 -0.80 -4.78 -2.43
CA ALA A 34 0.59 -4.77 -1.97
C ALA A 34 0.79 -3.80 -0.80
N MET A 35 0.21 -2.61 -0.90
CA MET A 35 0.25 -1.60 0.16
C MET A 35 -0.48 -2.09 1.43
N ALA A 36 -1.64 -2.73 1.28
CA ALA A 36 -2.37 -3.30 2.42
C ALA A 36 -1.56 -4.40 3.12
N VAL A 37 -0.97 -5.31 2.34
CA VAL A 37 -0.09 -6.37 2.85
C VAL A 37 1.14 -5.79 3.52
N ALA A 38 1.78 -4.77 2.92
CA ALA A 38 2.91 -4.09 3.53
C ALA A 38 2.53 -3.46 4.89
N GLY A 39 1.33 -2.88 5.00
CA GLY A 39 0.80 -2.37 6.27
C GLY A 39 0.67 -3.47 7.33
N VAL A 40 0.10 -4.62 6.96
CA VAL A 40 0.01 -5.80 7.86
C VAL A 40 1.41 -6.27 8.27
N CYS A 41 2.36 -6.36 7.33
CA CYS A 41 3.74 -6.74 7.63
C CYS A 41 4.40 -5.80 8.65
N VAL A 42 4.21 -4.48 8.51
CA VAL A 42 4.76 -3.50 9.47
C VAL A 42 4.16 -3.68 10.86
N VAL A 43 2.84 -3.86 10.96
CA VAL A 43 2.17 -4.11 12.25
C VAL A 43 2.67 -5.40 12.89
N LEU A 44 2.85 -6.46 12.09
CA LEU A 44 3.41 -7.73 12.57
C LEU A 44 4.85 -7.58 13.04
N ILE A 45 5.70 -6.81 12.35
CA ILE A 45 7.09 -6.55 12.78
C ILE A 45 7.11 -5.79 14.10
N ILE A 46 6.29 -4.75 14.25
CA ILE A 46 6.19 -3.98 15.51
C ILE A 46 5.71 -4.90 16.65
N GLY A 47 4.71 -5.75 16.39
CA GLY A 47 4.24 -6.76 17.35
C GLY A 47 5.30 -7.81 17.68
N ALA A 48 6.10 -8.23 16.69
CA ALA A 48 7.23 -9.12 16.92
C ALA A 48 8.27 -8.47 17.83
N ILE A 49 8.68 -7.22 17.56
CA ILE A 49 9.66 -6.48 18.40
C ILE A 49 9.14 -6.34 19.84
N GLY A 50 7.86 -6.01 20.02
CA GLY A 50 7.24 -5.96 21.35
C GLY A 50 7.26 -7.31 22.07
N SER A 51 7.02 -8.40 21.33
CA SER A 51 7.05 -9.76 21.87
C SER A 51 8.47 -10.30 22.12
N TYR A 52 9.49 -9.80 21.40
CA TYR A 52 10.91 -10.07 21.69
C TYR A 52 11.33 -9.44 23.02
N MET A 53 10.76 -8.29 23.38
CA MET A 53 11.05 -7.58 24.64
C MET A 53 10.48 -8.30 25.88
N ASP A 54 9.40 -9.07 25.71
CA ASP A 54 8.67 -9.76 26.79
C ASP A 54 9.13 -11.22 27.03
N GLN A 55 10.13 -11.72 26.29
CA GLN A 55 10.61 -13.13 26.31
C GLN A 55 9.57 -14.23 25.98
N GLU A 56 8.42 -13.90 25.36
CA GLU A 56 7.44 -14.89 24.90
C GLU A 56 7.76 -15.41 23.48
N ILE A 57 8.64 -16.42 23.39
CA ILE A 57 9.02 -17.06 22.10
C ILE A 57 7.82 -17.62 21.32
N SER A 58 6.75 -18.02 22.01
CA SER A 58 5.53 -18.54 21.38
C SER A 58 4.81 -17.53 20.47
N LYS A 59 4.77 -16.25 20.84
CA LYS A 59 4.10 -15.20 20.04
C LYS A 59 4.90 -14.78 18.81
N LEU A 60 6.22 -14.90 18.87
CA LEU A 60 7.12 -14.65 17.73
C LEU A 60 6.90 -15.66 16.61
N ILE A 61 6.84 -16.95 16.96
CA ILE A 61 6.60 -18.03 16.00
C ILE A 61 5.23 -17.86 15.34
N GLN A 62 4.20 -17.53 16.11
CA GLN A 62 2.85 -17.27 15.58
C GLN A 62 2.85 -16.09 14.59
N THR A 63 3.55 -15.01 14.92
CA THR A 63 3.68 -13.83 14.04
C THR A 63 4.36 -14.16 12.72
N ILE A 64 5.46 -14.94 12.76
CA ILE A 64 6.17 -15.38 11.56
C ILE A 64 5.31 -16.30 10.68
N VAL A 65 4.57 -17.24 11.28
CA VAL A 65 3.65 -18.13 10.56
C VAL A 65 2.55 -17.34 9.87
N VAL A 66 1.92 -16.39 10.57
CA VAL A 66 0.87 -15.54 9.98
C VAL A 66 1.44 -14.71 8.83
N LEU A 67 2.62 -14.12 8.99
CA LEU A 67 3.30 -13.37 7.93
C LEU A 67 3.52 -14.25 6.69
N PHE A 68 3.99 -15.48 6.88
CA PHE A 68 4.25 -16.41 5.79
C PHE A 68 2.97 -16.77 5.03
N VAL A 69 1.87 -17.03 5.74
CA VAL A 69 0.57 -17.31 5.13
C VAL A 69 0.05 -16.11 4.35
N VAL A 70 0.09 -14.89 4.93
CA VAL A 70 -0.34 -13.67 4.24
C VAL A 70 0.47 -13.42 2.97
N CYS A 71 1.79 -13.61 3.04
CA CYS A 71 2.68 -13.43 1.90
C CYS A 71 2.44 -14.48 0.80
N ALA A 72 2.16 -15.72 1.17
CA ALA A 72 1.82 -16.79 0.24
C ALA A 72 0.48 -16.53 -0.48
N VAL A 73 -0.57 -16.15 0.27
CA VAL A 73 -1.87 -15.78 -0.31
C VAL A 73 -1.72 -14.58 -1.25
N TYR A 74 -0.98 -13.56 -0.83
CA TYR A 74 -0.70 -12.39 -1.67
C TYR A 74 -0.05 -12.77 -3.00
N ARG A 75 0.98 -13.63 -2.96
CA ARG A 75 1.66 -14.09 -4.18
C ARG A 75 0.70 -14.85 -5.11
N LEU A 76 -0.17 -15.70 -4.57
CA LEU A 76 -1.19 -16.42 -5.33
C LEU A 76 -2.18 -15.47 -6.01
N VAL A 77 -2.73 -14.53 -5.24
CA VAL A 77 -3.67 -13.53 -5.77
C VAL A 77 -3.02 -12.67 -6.85
N HIS A 78 -1.80 -12.18 -6.61
CA HIS A 78 -1.07 -11.37 -7.57
C HIS A 78 -0.85 -12.10 -8.92
N VAL A 79 -0.50 -13.39 -8.87
CA VAL A 79 -0.32 -14.22 -10.08
C VAL A 79 -1.66 -14.42 -10.82
N LEU A 80 -2.76 -14.71 -10.10
CA LEU A 80 -4.07 -14.88 -10.71
C LEU A 80 -4.60 -13.60 -11.37
N PHE A 81 -4.43 -12.45 -10.71
CA PHE A 81 -4.85 -11.15 -11.26
C PHE A 81 -4.02 -10.74 -12.48
N THR A 82 -2.71 -11.01 -12.47
CA THR A 82 -1.83 -10.77 -13.63
C THR A 82 -2.27 -11.58 -14.86
N SER A 83 -2.74 -12.80 -14.66
CA SER A 83 -3.30 -13.61 -15.75
C SER A 83 -4.62 -13.04 -16.29
N LEU A 84 -5.45 -12.42 -15.44
CA LEU A 84 -6.67 -11.74 -15.86
C LEU A 84 -6.40 -10.46 -16.67
N GLU A 85 -5.35 -9.71 -16.32
CA GLU A 85 -4.90 -8.51 -17.05
C GLU A 85 -4.58 -8.82 -18.52
N LEU A 86 -3.95 -9.98 -18.76
CA LEU A 86 -3.61 -10.45 -20.11
C LEU A 86 -4.85 -10.72 -20.96
N ILE A 87 -5.94 -11.15 -20.35
CA ILE A 87 -7.23 -11.44 -20.99
C ILE A 87 -8.03 -10.15 -21.21
N ALA A 88 -7.91 -9.16 -20.31
CA ALA A 88 -8.57 -7.85 -20.40
C ALA A 88 -8.00 -6.91 -21.48
N LYS A 89 -6.95 -7.34 -22.20
CA LYS A 89 -6.21 -6.53 -23.19
C LYS A 89 -6.97 -6.23 -24.49
N LEU A 90 -8.24 -6.64 -24.62
CA LEU A 90 -9.08 -6.28 -25.77
C LEU A 90 -9.27 -4.75 -25.84
N PRO A 91 -9.15 -4.15 -27.04
CA PRO A 91 -8.97 -2.70 -27.23
C PRO A 91 -10.10 -1.82 -26.69
N VAL A 92 -11.32 -2.35 -26.57
CA VAL A 92 -12.47 -1.64 -25.98
C VAL A 92 -12.37 -1.57 -24.45
N ILE A 93 -11.90 -2.64 -23.81
CA ILE A 93 -11.76 -2.74 -22.34
C ILE A 93 -10.52 -1.98 -21.86
N LYS A 94 -9.46 -1.91 -22.68
CA LYS A 94 -8.19 -1.25 -22.35
C LYS A 94 -8.31 0.25 -22.02
N SER A 95 -9.24 0.95 -22.67
CA SER A 95 -9.51 2.36 -22.37
C SER A 95 -10.28 2.52 -21.05
N LEU A 96 -11.24 1.61 -20.79
CA LEU A 96 -11.98 1.56 -19.53
C LEU A 96 -11.05 1.19 -18.35
N ASP A 97 -10.16 0.23 -18.57
CA ASP A 97 -9.14 -0.23 -17.63
C ASP A 97 -8.18 0.91 -17.26
N LYS A 98 -7.79 1.75 -18.23
CA LYS A 98 -6.96 2.94 -17.98
C LYS A 98 -7.70 4.02 -17.20
N LEU A 99 -9.00 4.21 -17.47
CA LEU A 99 -9.84 5.20 -16.80
C LEU A 99 -10.14 4.78 -15.35
N LEU A 100 -10.49 3.51 -15.14
CA LEU A 100 -10.70 2.96 -13.81
C LEU A 100 -9.39 2.86 -13.01
N GLY A 101 -8.27 2.52 -13.67
CA GLY A 101 -6.95 2.55 -13.04
C GLY A 101 -6.53 3.97 -12.62
N ALA A 102 -6.90 4.99 -13.39
CA ALA A 102 -6.72 6.38 -13.00
C ALA A 102 -7.56 6.74 -11.76
N VAL A 103 -8.83 6.32 -11.70
CA VAL A 103 -9.71 6.57 -10.55
C VAL A 103 -9.20 5.86 -9.30
N ILE A 104 -8.81 4.59 -9.40
CA ILE A 104 -8.26 3.81 -8.29
C ILE A 104 -6.92 4.39 -7.83
N GLY A 105 -6.02 4.73 -8.77
CA GLY A 105 -4.73 5.34 -8.44
C GLY A 105 -4.89 6.72 -7.77
N LEU A 106 -5.90 7.49 -8.16
CA LEU A 106 -6.23 8.77 -7.52
C LEU A 106 -6.82 8.58 -6.12
N ALA A 107 -7.64 7.55 -5.92
CA ALA A 107 -8.13 7.16 -4.60
C ALA A 107 -7.00 6.66 -3.69
N GLU A 108 -6.09 5.81 -4.18
CA GLU A 108 -4.92 5.32 -3.45
C GLU A 108 -3.99 6.48 -3.08
N ALA A 109 -3.68 7.38 -4.01
CA ALA A 109 -2.87 8.57 -3.74
C ALA A 109 -3.52 9.46 -2.67
N GLY A 110 -4.85 9.69 -2.77
CA GLY A 110 -5.62 10.43 -1.77
C GLY A 110 -5.54 9.80 -0.38
N LEU A 111 -5.66 8.47 -0.31
CA LEU A 111 -5.59 7.71 0.95
C LEU A 111 -4.18 7.78 1.57
N ILE A 112 -3.13 7.62 0.77
CA ILE A 112 -1.73 7.75 1.22
C ILE A 112 -1.49 9.16 1.80
N VAL A 113 -1.92 10.20 1.09
CA VAL A 113 -1.75 11.58 1.56
C VAL A 113 -2.57 11.86 2.82
N GLY A 114 -3.81 11.36 2.88
CA GLY A 114 -4.65 11.49 4.08
C GLY A 114 -3.99 10.86 5.31
N ILE A 115 -3.46 9.64 5.18
CA ILE A 115 -2.70 8.95 6.23
C ILE A 115 -1.45 9.73 6.61
N LEU A 116 -0.69 10.21 5.63
CA LEU A 116 0.54 10.96 5.88
C LEU A 116 0.26 12.26 6.63
N VAL A 117 -0.78 13.01 6.24
CA VAL A 117 -1.20 14.26 6.91
C VAL A 117 -1.69 13.98 8.32
N TYR A 118 -2.48 12.91 8.52
CA TYR A 118 -2.92 12.49 9.84
C TYR A 118 -1.74 12.14 10.76
N PHE A 119 -0.79 11.35 10.23
CA PHE A 119 0.42 10.97 10.96
C PHE A 119 1.30 12.18 11.29
N LEU A 120 1.49 13.10 10.33
CA LEU A 120 2.24 14.33 10.53
C LEU A 120 1.56 15.27 11.55
N LYS A 121 0.22 15.32 11.58
CA LYS A 121 -0.53 16.07 12.60
C LYS A 121 -0.35 15.44 13.98
N ASN A 122 -0.39 14.12 14.08
CA ASN A 122 -0.19 13.40 15.34
C ASN A 122 1.24 13.59 15.89
N TRP A 123 2.25 13.45 15.04
CA TRP A 123 3.65 13.71 15.40
C TRP A 123 3.92 15.18 15.67
N GLY A 124 3.30 16.08 14.91
CA GLY A 124 3.38 17.53 15.07
C GLY A 124 2.81 18.04 16.39
N MET A 125 1.78 17.39 16.94
CA MET A 125 1.29 17.68 18.29
C MET A 125 2.20 17.08 19.38
N SER A 126 2.86 15.96 19.11
CA SER A 126 3.78 15.31 20.08
C SER A 126 5.12 16.02 20.26
N ILE A 127 5.53 16.89 19.32
CA ILE A 127 6.73 17.75 19.45
C ILE A 127 6.46 19.09 20.15
N LEU A 128 5.18 19.39 20.45
CA LEU A 128 4.74 20.64 21.10
C LEU A 128 4.30 20.44 22.57
N THR A 129 4.41 19.23 23.10
CA THR A 129 4.29 18.87 24.53
C THR A 129 5.61 18.37 25.05
#